data_AF-A0A958K6Q3-F1
#
_entry.id   AF-A0A958K6Q3-F1
#
_cell.length_a   1.000
_cell.length_b   1.000
_cell.length_c   1.000
_cell.angle_alpha   90.00
_cell.angle_beta   90.00
_cell.angle_gamma   90.00
#
_symmetry.space_group_name_H-M   'P 1'
#
loop_
_entity.id
_entity.type
_entity.pdbx_description
1 polymer ?
#
loop_
_entity_poly.entity_id
_entity_poly.type
_entity_poly.pdbx_seq_one_letter_code
_entity_poly.pdbx_strand_id
1 'polypeptide(L)'
;MSTEESVKEVSTEEVPVSSKSEDFQRFISSMNHGTRQDRGKLHRDPPLLEADYSHLLAMTTSLIACFHYPQGIALDLPKRAIVDQLWRQESHCLDVSNALLGNLGITAREEVLGKEFGVLFPPNERNFLLFKSWVGQDLQTNELYSPYVDNQGKKRIIFTSIYYQTQGETISHIWIISRDRTRQWNAKNSTEYAEQHYRGLVERPGVFLIRHHKKNKFTYVSDHFADCFGIAQEELQEAPQLFEMLIHPNDV
;
A
#
# COMPACT_ATOMS: atom_id res chain seq x y z
N MET A 1 -6.57 31.77 -22.09
CA MET A 1 -5.23 31.55 -21.51
C MET A 1 -5.42 30.60 -20.36
N SER A 2 -5.09 29.34 -20.60
CA SER A 2 -5.32 28.20 -19.72
C SER A 2 -4.08 27.98 -18.88
N THR A 3 -4.24 27.84 -17.57
CA THR A 3 -3.18 27.48 -16.63
C THR A 3 -3.06 25.96 -16.57
N GLU A 4 -1.96 25.43 -17.12
CA GLU A 4 -1.47 24.07 -16.89
C GLU A 4 -0.80 24.00 -15.51
N GLU A 5 -1.38 23.24 -14.57
CA GLU A 5 -0.68 22.82 -13.36
C GLU A 5 0.06 21.51 -13.64
N SER A 6 1.39 21.60 -13.59
CA SER A 6 2.32 20.49 -13.71
C SER A 6 2.23 19.55 -12.51
N VAL A 7 1.82 18.31 -12.75
CA VAL A 7 1.94 17.19 -11.80
C VAL A 7 3.42 16.85 -11.63
N LYS A 8 3.99 17.10 -10.45
CA LYS A 8 5.35 16.67 -10.10
C LYS A 8 5.36 15.16 -9.81
N GLU A 9 6.26 14.45 -10.49
CA GLU A 9 6.61 13.05 -10.22
C GLU A 9 7.07 12.88 -8.77
N VAL A 10 6.45 11.93 -8.06
CA VAL A 10 6.85 11.51 -6.71
C VAL A 10 7.91 10.44 -6.85
N SER A 11 9.10 10.68 -6.29
CA SER A 11 10.21 9.74 -6.26
C SER A 11 9.85 8.48 -5.49
N THR A 12 10.02 7.32 -6.13
CA THR A 12 9.97 5.99 -5.54
C THR A 12 11.16 5.79 -4.60
N GLU A 13 10.99 6.12 -3.31
CA GLU A 13 11.83 5.55 -2.26
C GLU A 13 11.34 4.12 -1.97
N GLU A 14 12.26 3.17 -2.08
CA GLU A 14 12.05 1.75 -1.79
C GLU A 14 11.65 1.56 -0.32
N VAL A 15 10.38 1.19 -0.11
CA VAL A 15 9.86 0.80 1.21
C VAL A 15 10.28 -0.67 1.46
N PRO A 16 10.85 -0.99 2.63
CA PRO A 16 11.33 -2.34 2.91
C PRO A 16 10.17 -3.35 2.96
N VAL A 17 10.31 -4.41 2.17
CA VAL A 17 9.36 -5.53 2.07
C VAL A 17 9.17 -6.15 3.45
N SER A 18 7.97 -6.00 4.04
CA SER A 18 7.68 -6.55 5.37
C SER A 18 7.56 -8.09 5.31
N SER A 19 8.19 -8.77 6.27
CA SER A 19 8.28 -10.23 6.43
C SER A 19 6.97 -11.02 6.40
N LYS A 20 5.81 -10.38 6.50
CA LYS A 20 4.49 -11.03 6.36
C LYS A 20 4.13 -11.46 4.93
N SER A 21 4.88 -10.98 3.93
CA SER A 21 4.75 -11.39 2.52
C SER A 21 5.26 -12.82 2.30
N GLU A 22 6.31 -13.22 3.00
CA GLU A 22 6.96 -14.52 2.81
C GLU A 22 6.13 -15.71 3.30
N ASP A 23 5.43 -15.57 4.42
CA ASP A 23 4.60 -16.66 4.97
C ASP A 23 3.42 -17.00 4.05
N PHE A 24 2.84 -15.99 3.40
CA PHE A 24 1.77 -16.20 2.43
C PHE A 24 2.31 -16.72 1.10
N GLN A 25 3.47 -16.26 0.65
CA GLN A 25 4.16 -16.83 -0.52
C GLN A 25 4.55 -18.30 -0.32
N ARG A 26 5.00 -18.66 0.90
CA ARG A 26 5.25 -20.06 1.29
C ARG A 26 3.96 -20.87 1.33
N PHE A 27 2.85 -20.28 1.79
CA PHE A 27 1.54 -20.91 1.79
C PHE A 27 1.00 -21.16 0.35
N ILE A 28 1.16 -20.21 -0.57
CA ILE A 28 0.79 -20.40 -1.98
C ILE A 28 1.74 -21.42 -2.65
N SER A 29 3.03 -21.38 -2.34
CA SER A 29 4.02 -22.34 -2.86
C SER A 29 3.79 -23.77 -2.35
N SER A 30 3.34 -23.95 -1.12
CA SER A 30 3.03 -25.27 -0.55
C SER A 30 1.79 -25.92 -1.17
N MET A 31 0.89 -25.12 -1.77
CA MET A 31 -0.23 -25.65 -2.57
C MET A 31 0.20 -26.23 -3.92
N ASN A 32 1.37 -25.84 -4.45
CA ASN A 32 1.84 -26.23 -5.79
C ASN A 32 2.66 -27.53 -5.85
N HIS A 33 3.04 -28.14 -4.73
CA HIS A 33 3.89 -29.34 -4.71
C HIS A 33 3.15 -30.68 -4.51
N GLY A 34 1.84 -30.71 -4.70
CA GLY A 34 1.06 -31.94 -4.66
C GLY A 34 1.06 -32.72 -5.97
N THR A 35 2.17 -33.33 -6.42
CA THR A 35 2.08 -34.57 -7.24
C THR A 35 3.38 -35.40 -7.31
N ARG A 36 3.20 -36.68 -6.93
CA ARG A 36 3.90 -37.94 -7.32
C ARG A 36 5.08 -38.51 -6.49
N GLN A 37 4.70 -39.49 -5.64
CA GLN A 37 5.30 -40.83 -5.31
C GLN A 37 6.81 -40.92 -4.98
N ASP A 38 7.24 -41.50 -3.85
CA ASP A 38 7.04 -42.91 -3.48
C ASP A 38 7.31 -43.23 -1.97
N ARG A 39 6.63 -44.27 -1.49
CA ARG A 39 6.81 -45.17 -0.31
C ARG A 39 7.42 -44.68 1.03
N GLY A 40 6.61 -44.87 2.09
CA GLY A 40 7.12 -45.20 3.42
C GLY A 40 6.21 -44.72 4.56
N LYS A 41 5.35 -45.61 5.07
CA LYS A 41 4.50 -45.50 6.28
C LYS A 41 4.74 -44.25 7.15
N LEU A 42 3.90 -43.23 6.97
CA LEU A 42 3.49 -42.31 8.03
C LEU A 42 1.98 -42.13 7.89
N HIS A 43 1.28 -42.17 9.02
CA HIS A 43 -0.16 -41.96 9.15
C HIS A 43 -0.57 -40.76 8.28
N ARG A 44 -1.35 -41.03 7.23
CA ARG A 44 -1.88 -39.99 6.34
C ARG A 44 -3.13 -39.41 6.98
N ASP A 45 -3.00 -38.24 7.61
CA ASP A 45 -4.14 -37.35 7.77
C ASP A 45 -4.47 -36.74 6.38
N PRO A 46 -5.70 -36.86 5.85
CA PRO A 46 -6.14 -36.08 4.69
C PRO A 46 -6.84 -34.78 5.16
N PRO A 47 -7.05 -33.82 4.23
CA PRO A 47 -6.39 -32.52 4.12
C PRO A 47 -6.95 -31.42 5.05
N LEU A 48 -6.12 -30.85 5.91
CA LEU A 48 -6.45 -29.65 6.71
C LEU A 48 -6.52 -28.35 5.88
N LEU A 49 -6.26 -28.36 4.57
CA LEU A 49 -5.94 -27.13 3.83
C LEU A 49 -7.17 -26.36 3.27
N GLU A 50 -8.22 -27.06 2.83
CA GLU A 50 -9.32 -26.43 2.08
C GLU A 50 -10.42 -25.84 2.99
N ALA A 51 -10.72 -26.53 4.09
CA ALA A 51 -11.66 -26.05 5.11
C ALA A 51 -11.09 -24.83 5.85
N ASP A 52 -9.80 -24.86 6.21
CA ASP A 52 -9.11 -23.74 6.86
C ASP A 52 -9.04 -22.52 5.95
N TYR A 53 -8.80 -22.73 4.64
CA TYR A 53 -8.80 -21.65 3.64
C TYR A 53 -10.19 -21.04 3.46
N SER A 54 -11.23 -21.87 3.31
CA SER A 54 -12.62 -21.40 3.21
C SER A 54 -13.04 -20.62 4.47
N HIS A 55 -12.61 -21.09 5.65
CA HIS A 55 -12.86 -20.41 6.91
C HIS A 55 -12.11 -19.07 7.00
N LEU A 56 -10.88 -19.00 6.51
CA LEU A 56 -10.11 -17.76 6.44
C LEU A 56 -10.80 -16.73 5.53
N LEU A 57 -11.28 -17.14 4.37
CA LEU A 57 -12.03 -16.25 3.46
C LEU A 57 -13.36 -15.78 4.06
N ALA A 58 -13.97 -16.59 4.91
CA ALA A 58 -15.18 -16.22 5.62
C ALA A 58 -14.93 -15.20 6.75
N MET A 59 -13.79 -15.30 7.45
CA MET A 59 -13.46 -14.44 8.60
C MET A 59 -12.61 -13.20 8.25
N THR A 60 -11.94 -13.20 7.10
CA THR A 60 -11.04 -12.11 6.72
C THR A 60 -11.79 -10.81 6.46
N THR A 61 -11.17 -9.71 6.87
CA THR A 61 -11.62 -8.35 6.52
C THR A 61 -11.01 -7.85 5.22
N SER A 62 -10.10 -8.62 4.60
CA SER A 62 -9.53 -8.30 3.30
C SER A 62 -10.54 -8.63 2.20
N LEU A 63 -10.65 -7.75 1.20
CA LEU A 63 -11.44 -8.02 0.01
C LEU A 63 -10.58 -8.92 -0.89
N ILE A 64 -10.98 -10.17 -1.07
CA ILE A 64 -10.20 -11.17 -1.81
C ILE A 64 -11.07 -11.70 -2.94
N ALA A 65 -10.50 -11.81 -4.14
CA ALA A 65 -11.07 -12.56 -5.25
C ALA A 65 -9.98 -13.38 -5.95
N CYS A 66 -10.32 -14.57 -6.41
CA CYS A 66 -9.49 -15.45 -7.23
C CYS A 66 -10.17 -15.73 -8.56
N PHE A 67 -9.44 -15.57 -9.66
CA PHE A 67 -9.92 -15.90 -11.00
C PHE A 67 -9.01 -16.90 -11.69
N HIS A 68 -9.64 -17.81 -12.42
CA HIS A 68 -8.99 -18.71 -13.36
C HIS A 68 -9.23 -18.25 -14.80
N TYR A 69 -8.20 -18.32 -15.62
CA TYR A 69 -8.22 -18.08 -17.06
C TYR A 69 -7.89 -19.38 -17.80
N PRO A 70 -8.89 -20.14 -18.29
CA PRO A 70 -8.65 -21.47 -18.88
C PRO A 70 -7.72 -21.47 -20.09
N GLN A 71 -7.81 -20.43 -20.92
CA GLN A 71 -6.98 -20.29 -22.12
C GLN A 71 -5.62 -19.62 -21.82
N GLY A 72 -5.47 -19.06 -20.61
CA GLY A 72 -4.30 -18.34 -20.17
C GLY A 72 -4.10 -16.98 -20.85
N ILE A 73 -3.48 -16.05 -20.13
CA ILE A 73 -3.06 -14.75 -20.69
C ILE A 73 -1.56 -14.78 -20.95
N ALA A 74 -1.15 -14.72 -22.21
CA ALA A 74 0.26 -14.79 -22.60
C ALA A 74 1.08 -13.58 -22.06
N LEU A 75 2.26 -13.88 -21.49
CA LEU A 75 3.14 -12.91 -20.83
C LEU A 75 4.02 -12.12 -21.81
N ASP A 76 4.21 -12.61 -23.02
CA ASP A 76 4.99 -11.96 -24.09
C ASP A 76 4.22 -10.84 -24.80
N LEU A 77 2.92 -10.72 -24.52
CA LEU A 77 2.07 -9.67 -25.06
C LEU A 77 2.54 -8.28 -24.59
N PRO A 78 2.30 -7.23 -25.40
CA PRO A 78 2.48 -5.86 -24.94
C PRO A 78 1.69 -5.60 -23.66
N LYS A 79 2.25 -4.84 -22.71
CA LYS A 79 1.64 -4.55 -21.39
C LYS A 79 0.17 -4.15 -21.47
N ARG A 80 -0.21 -3.31 -22.44
CA ARG A 80 -1.60 -2.92 -22.68
C ARG A 80 -2.50 -4.11 -23.06
N ALA A 81 -2.01 -5.00 -23.92
CA ALA A 81 -2.76 -6.18 -24.33
C ALA A 81 -2.96 -7.16 -23.17
N ILE A 82 -1.98 -7.32 -22.28
CA ILE A 82 -2.15 -8.12 -21.04
C ILE A 82 -3.33 -7.57 -20.22
N VAL A 83 -3.40 -6.25 -20.03
CA VAL A 83 -4.52 -5.60 -19.30
C VAL A 83 -5.85 -5.82 -20.03
N ASP A 84 -5.90 -5.60 -21.34
CA ASP A 84 -7.13 -5.79 -22.12
C ASP A 84 -7.64 -7.24 -22.07
N GLN A 85 -6.74 -8.22 -22.02
CA GLN A 85 -7.07 -9.64 -21.96
C GLN A 85 -7.75 -10.05 -20.64
N LEU A 86 -7.52 -9.32 -19.54
CA LEU A 86 -8.22 -9.59 -18.26
C LEU A 86 -9.75 -9.52 -18.40
N TRP A 87 -10.26 -8.63 -19.25
CA TRP A 87 -11.70 -8.47 -19.50
C TRP A 87 -12.20 -9.17 -20.76
N ARG A 88 -11.31 -9.53 -21.68
CA ARG A 88 -11.70 -10.13 -22.97
C ARG A 88 -11.65 -11.65 -22.97
N GLN A 89 -10.76 -12.23 -22.18
CA GLN A 89 -10.67 -13.67 -22.05
C GLN A 89 -11.76 -14.22 -21.16
N GLU A 90 -12.16 -15.45 -21.48
CA GLU A 90 -12.97 -16.25 -20.59
C GLU A 90 -12.25 -16.39 -19.25
N SER A 91 -12.99 -16.10 -18.19
CA SER A 91 -12.49 -16.15 -16.82
C SER A 91 -13.58 -16.63 -15.89
N HIS A 92 -13.16 -17.29 -14.81
CA HIS A 92 -14.08 -17.83 -13.81
C HIS A 92 -13.61 -17.43 -12.43
N CYS A 93 -14.47 -16.77 -11.67
CA CYS A 93 -14.26 -16.54 -10.25
C CYS A 93 -14.26 -17.90 -9.52
N LEU A 94 -13.11 -18.30 -8.99
CA LEU A 94 -12.98 -19.53 -8.21
C LEU A 94 -13.33 -19.30 -6.75
N ASP A 95 -13.00 -18.12 -6.23
CA ASP A 95 -13.22 -17.80 -4.82
C ASP A 95 -13.34 -16.30 -4.57
N VAL A 96 -14.05 -15.95 -3.50
CA VAL A 96 -14.33 -14.60 -3.06
C VAL A 96 -14.52 -14.56 -1.54
N SER A 97 -13.92 -13.57 -0.86
CA SER A 97 -14.14 -13.38 0.57
C SER A 97 -15.50 -12.77 0.89
N ASN A 98 -16.05 -13.09 2.07
CA ASN A 98 -17.29 -12.49 2.56
C ASN A 98 -17.21 -10.96 2.64
N ALA A 99 -16.03 -10.43 2.97
CA ALA A 99 -15.80 -8.99 2.99
C ALA A 99 -15.98 -8.35 1.61
N LEU A 100 -15.54 -9.00 0.52
CA LEU A 100 -15.77 -8.49 -0.83
C LEU A 100 -17.24 -8.59 -1.22
N LEU A 101 -17.93 -9.69 -0.91
CA LEU A 101 -19.37 -9.84 -1.17
C LEU A 101 -20.19 -8.72 -0.51
N GLY A 102 -19.99 -8.49 0.78
CA GLY A 102 -20.67 -7.41 1.51
C GLY A 102 -20.33 -6.02 0.96
N ASN A 103 -19.11 -5.84 0.45
CA ASN A 103 -18.69 -4.60 -0.19
C ASN A 103 -19.39 -4.34 -1.53
N LEU A 104 -19.62 -5.40 -2.31
CA LEU A 104 -20.36 -5.37 -3.59
C LEU A 104 -21.89 -5.39 -3.39
N GLY A 105 -22.37 -5.54 -2.16
CA GLY A 105 -23.80 -5.65 -1.86
C GLY A 105 -24.41 -7.01 -2.25
N ILE A 106 -23.57 -8.03 -2.44
CA ILE A 106 -23.97 -9.38 -2.82
C ILE A 106 -24.09 -10.23 -1.55
N THR A 107 -25.20 -10.97 -1.41
CA THR A 107 -25.49 -11.75 -0.19
C THR A 107 -25.23 -13.24 -0.34
N ALA A 108 -25.21 -13.77 -1.57
CA ALA A 108 -24.92 -15.17 -1.86
C ALA A 108 -23.62 -15.31 -2.65
N ARG A 109 -22.69 -16.11 -2.13
CA ARG A 109 -21.38 -16.37 -2.76
C ARG A 109 -21.54 -17.03 -4.13
N GLU A 110 -22.54 -17.89 -4.26
CA GLU A 110 -22.85 -18.69 -5.44
C GLU A 110 -23.26 -17.83 -6.64
N GLU A 111 -23.72 -16.59 -6.42
CA GLU A 111 -24.02 -15.64 -7.51
C GLU A 111 -22.76 -15.18 -8.24
N VAL A 112 -21.60 -15.31 -7.59
CA VAL A 112 -20.32 -14.75 -8.01
C VAL A 112 -19.36 -15.82 -8.49
N LEU A 113 -19.42 -17.03 -7.91
CA LEU A 113 -18.60 -18.16 -8.36
C LEU A 113 -18.89 -18.51 -9.82
N GLY A 114 -17.83 -18.80 -10.57
CA GLY A 114 -17.88 -19.08 -12.00
C GLY A 114 -18.11 -17.87 -12.90
N LYS A 115 -18.46 -16.69 -12.35
CA LYS A 115 -18.68 -15.48 -13.13
C LYS A 115 -17.36 -14.92 -13.67
N GLU A 116 -17.48 -14.21 -14.79
CA GLU A 116 -16.37 -13.55 -15.44
C GLU A 116 -15.80 -12.41 -14.59
N PHE A 117 -14.51 -12.15 -14.81
CA PHE A 117 -13.73 -11.10 -14.17
C PHE A 117 -14.44 -9.74 -14.18
N GLY A 118 -15.02 -9.36 -15.32
CA GLY A 118 -15.74 -8.10 -15.48
C GLY A 118 -16.97 -7.91 -14.59
N VAL A 119 -17.54 -9.00 -14.04
CA VAL A 119 -18.70 -8.93 -13.15
C VAL A 119 -18.32 -8.34 -11.79
N LEU A 120 -17.20 -8.77 -11.21
CA LEU A 120 -16.70 -8.23 -9.93
C LEU A 120 -15.85 -6.98 -10.14
N PHE A 121 -15.15 -6.90 -11.26
CA PHE A 121 -14.24 -5.81 -11.60
C PHE A 121 -14.69 -5.16 -12.92
N PRO A 122 -15.73 -4.30 -12.94
CA PRO A 122 -16.19 -3.66 -14.16
C PRO A 122 -15.06 -2.88 -14.87
N PRO A 123 -15.06 -2.82 -16.22
CA PRO A 123 -14.03 -2.12 -17.01
C PRO A 123 -14.19 -0.59 -16.93
N ASN A 124 -13.99 -0.04 -15.75
CA ASN A 124 -13.98 1.40 -15.48
C ASN A 124 -12.53 1.92 -15.35
N GLU A 125 -12.37 3.23 -15.42
CA GLU A 125 -11.06 3.89 -15.38
C GLU A 125 -10.23 3.46 -14.16
N ARG A 126 -10.85 3.37 -12.98
CA ARG A 126 -10.17 2.94 -11.75
C ARG A 126 -9.56 1.54 -11.89
N ASN A 127 -10.34 0.57 -12.34
CA ASN A 127 -9.84 -0.80 -12.49
C ASN A 127 -8.79 -0.87 -13.60
N PHE A 128 -8.99 -0.19 -14.73
CA PHE A 128 -7.96 -0.09 -15.76
C PHE A 128 -6.64 0.49 -15.23
N LEU A 129 -6.69 1.55 -14.42
CA LEU A 129 -5.50 2.15 -13.82
C LEU A 129 -4.80 1.20 -12.84
N LEU A 130 -5.55 0.45 -12.04
CA LEU A 130 -5.01 -0.55 -11.12
C LEU A 130 -4.20 -1.62 -11.88
N PHE A 131 -4.81 -2.27 -12.87
CA PHE A 131 -4.16 -3.34 -13.61
C PHE A 131 -3.08 -2.82 -14.57
N LYS A 132 -3.25 -1.62 -15.15
CA LYS A 132 -2.18 -0.95 -15.90
C LYS A 132 -0.96 -0.67 -15.03
N SER A 133 -1.15 -0.25 -13.78
CA SER A 133 -0.04 -0.01 -12.85
C SER A 133 0.68 -1.32 -12.49
N TRP A 134 -0.09 -2.38 -12.21
CA TRP A 134 0.45 -3.71 -11.92
C TRP A 134 1.28 -4.28 -13.08
N VAL A 135 0.74 -4.29 -14.31
CA VAL A 135 1.47 -4.75 -15.51
C VAL A 135 2.63 -3.81 -15.84
N GLY A 136 2.46 -2.49 -15.60
CA GLY A 136 3.51 -1.49 -15.73
C GLY A 136 4.76 -1.80 -14.91
N GLN A 137 4.57 -2.37 -13.73
CA GLN A 137 5.62 -2.78 -12.78
C GLN A 137 6.05 -4.24 -12.96
N ASP A 138 5.99 -4.73 -14.21
CA ASP A 138 6.43 -6.08 -14.60
C ASP A 138 5.77 -7.18 -13.76
N LEU A 139 4.48 -7.00 -13.49
CA LEU A 139 3.63 -7.91 -12.72
C LEU A 139 4.09 -8.13 -11.28
N GLN A 140 5.02 -7.31 -10.78
CA GLN A 140 5.47 -7.43 -9.40
C GLN A 140 4.33 -7.09 -8.44
N THR A 141 4.29 -7.84 -7.34
CA THR A 141 3.34 -7.61 -6.25
C THR A 141 3.78 -6.37 -5.47
N ASN A 142 3.40 -5.21 -5.97
CA ASN A 142 3.67 -3.95 -5.30
C ASN A 142 2.41 -3.40 -4.64
N GLU A 143 2.66 -2.55 -3.64
CA GLU A 143 1.69 -1.89 -2.79
C GLU A 143 0.91 -0.82 -3.58
N LEU A 144 -0.14 -1.19 -4.30
CA LEU A 144 -0.92 -0.25 -5.12
C LEU A 144 -1.97 0.47 -4.26
N TYR A 145 -1.72 1.75 -3.97
CA TYR A 145 -2.70 2.63 -3.33
C TYR A 145 -3.69 3.15 -4.36
N SER A 146 -4.99 2.91 -4.12
CA SER A 146 -6.06 3.47 -4.93
C SER A 146 -7.10 4.17 -4.04
N PRO A 147 -7.55 5.38 -4.42
CA PRO A 147 -8.74 5.95 -3.81
C PRO A 147 -9.94 5.05 -4.12
N TYR A 148 -10.75 4.85 -3.11
CA TYR A 148 -11.92 3.99 -3.15
C TYR A 148 -13.08 4.70 -2.44
N VAL A 149 -14.28 4.54 -2.96
CA VAL A 149 -15.50 4.99 -2.29
C VAL A 149 -16.25 3.73 -1.90
N ASP A 150 -16.47 3.54 -0.59
CA ASP A 150 -17.23 2.39 -0.12
C ASP A 150 -18.73 2.50 -0.43
N ASN A 151 -19.47 1.44 -0.14
CA ASN A 151 -20.93 1.37 -0.31
C ASN A 151 -21.71 2.41 0.52
N GLN A 152 -21.05 3.13 1.44
CA GLN A 152 -21.62 4.23 2.23
C GLN A 152 -21.22 5.61 1.69
N GLY A 153 -20.53 5.68 0.54
CA GLY A 153 -20.05 6.93 -0.06
C GLY A 153 -18.80 7.49 0.61
N LYS A 154 -18.16 6.77 1.53
CA LYS A 154 -16.97 7.24 2.24
C LYS A 154 -15.71 6.99 1.42
N LYS A 155 -14.94 8.05 1.20
CA LYS A 155 -13.59 7.97 0.60
C LYS A 155 -12.65 7.22 1.55
N ARG A 156 -11.99 6.20 1.02
CA ARG A 156 -10.99 5.36 1.65
C ARG A 156 -9.79 5.21 0.74
N ILE A 157 -8.66 4.87 1.34
CA ILE A 157 -7.47 4.46 0.61
C ILE A 157 -7.38 2.94 0.72
N ILE A 158 -7.61 2.28 -0.41
CA ILE A 158 -7.42 0.85 -0.53
C ILE A 158 -6.01 0.57 -1.01
N PHE A 159 -5.41 -0.39 -0.33
CA PHE A 159 -4.17 -1.01 -0.69
C PHE A 159 -4.48 -2.32 -1.41
N THR A 160 -4.02 -2.49 -2.65
CA THR A 160 -4.26 -3.70 -3.42
C THR A 160 -2.96 -4.40 -3.76
N SER A 161 -2.90 -5.70 -3.46
CA SER A 161 -1.86 -6.63 -3.92
C SER A 161 -2.47 -7.58 -4.94
N ILE A 162 -1.76 -7.79 -6.04
CA ILE A 162 -2.14 -8.74 -7.09
C ILE A 162 -1.08 -9.82 -7.16
N TYR A 163 -1.53 -11.06 -7.07
CA TYR A 163 -0.71 -12.26 -7.26
C TYR A 163 -1.23 -13.01 -8.47
N TYR A 164 -0.33 -13.72 -9.15
CA TYR A 164 -0.71 -14.53 -10.29
C TYR A 164 0.06 -15.85 -10.27
N GLN A 165 -0.51 -16.84 -10.93
CA GLN A 165 0.13 -18.13 -11.18
C GLN A 165 0.18 -18.38 -12.67
N THR A 166 1.28 -18.93 -13.16
CA THR A 166 1.46 -19.26 -14.56
C THR A 166 1.27 -20.75 -14.83
N GLN A 167 0.89 -21.06 -16.06
CA GLN A 167 1.00 -22.39 -16.65
C GLN A 167 1.79 -22.22 -17.95
N GLY A 168 3.08 -22.58 -17.90
CA GLY A 168 4.02 -22.20 -18.96
C GLY A 168 4.21 -20.68 -19.01
N GLU A 169 4.09 -20.10 -20.20
CA GLU A 169 4.26 -18.66 -20.46
C GLU A 169 2.95 -17.86 -20.38
N THR A 170 1.90 -18.46 -19.80
CA THR A 170 0.59 -17.83 -19.67
C THR A 170 0.17 -17.70 -18.21
N ILE A 171 -0.50 -16.61 -17.86
CA ILE A 171 -1.16 -16.44 -16.56
C ILE A 171 -2.41 -17.31 -16.55
N SER A 172 -2.47 -18.26 -15.63
CA SER A 172 -3.61 -19.17 -15.43
C SER A 172 -4.54 -18.72 -14.32
N HIS A 173 -4.01 -18.04 -13.29
CA HIS A 173 -4.78 -17.58 -12.14
C HIS A 173 -4.32 -16.21 -11.66
N ILE A 174 -5.25 -15.45 -11.08
CA ILE A 174 -4.99 -14.15 -10.46
C ILE A 174 -5.74 -14.06 -9.13
N TRP A 175 -5.04 -13.62 -8.08
CA TRP A 175 -5.61 -13.23 -6.80
C TRP A 175 -5.50 -11.72 -6.62
N ILE A 176 -6.63 -11.07 -6.32
CA ILE A 176 -6.68 -9.65 -5.97
C ILE A 176 -7.01 -9.54 -4.49
N ILE A 177 -6.11 -8.95 -3.72
CA ILE A 177 -6.26 -8.78 -2.27
C ILE A 177 -6.23 -7.28 -1.96
N SER A 178 -7.35 -6.76 -1.49
CA SER A 178 -7.51 -5.36 -1.16
C SER A 178 -7.77 -5.15 0.33
N ARG A 179 -7.07 -4.19 0.95
CA ARG A 179 -7.20 -3.83 2.37
C ARG A 179 -7.39 -2.34 2.52
N ASP A 180 -8.28 -1.94 3.42
CA ASP A 180 -8.38 -0.53 3.80
C ASP A 180 -7.15 -0.13 4.63
N ARG A 181 -6.38 0.83 4.12
CA ARG A 181 -5.23 1.42 4.81
C ARG A 181 -5.39 2.92 5.02
N THR A 182 -6.62 3.44 5.00
CA THR A 182 -6.93 4.86 5.18
C THR A 182 -6.31 5.43 6.44
N ARG A 183 -6.39 4.73 7.58
CA ARG A 183 -5.81 5.20 8.84
C ARG A 183 -4.29 5.33 8.77
N GLN A 184 -3.62 4.34 8.16
CA GLN A 184 -2.16 4.32 8.04
C GLN A 184 -1.67 5.38 7.06
N TRP A 185 -2.37 5.53 5.93
CA TRP A 185 -2.10 6.58 4.95
C TRP A 185 -2.30 7.97 5.54
N ASN A 186 -3.39 8.21 6.27
CA ASN A 186 -3.61 9.49 6.95
C ASN A 186 -2.55 9.78 8.02
N ALA A 187 -2.15 8.77 8.81
CA ALA A 187 -1.12 8.94 9.83
C ALA A 187 0.25 9.28 9.23
N LYS A 188 0.64 8.59 8.14
CA LYS A 188 1.88 8.84 7.42
C LYS A 188 1.89 10.25 6.80
N ASN A 189 0.89 10.58 5.99
CA ASN A 189 0.83 11.89 5.33
C ASN A 189 0.64 13.05 6.32
N SER A 190 -0.06 12.86 7.44
CA SER A 190 -0.16 13.90 8.48
C SER A 190 1.19 14.16 9.14
N THR A 191 2.04 13.14 9.27
CA THR A 191 3.39 13.29 9.83
C THR A 191 4.28 14.03 8.85
N GLU A 192 4.28 13.61 7.58
CA GLU A 192 5.07 14.25 6.52
C GLU A 192 4.64 15.70 6.28
N TYR A 193 3.34 15.97 6.23
CA TYR A 193 2.81 17.33 6.11
C TYR A 193 3.18 18.20 7.31
N ALA A 194 3.05 17.66 8.53
CA ALA A 194 3.47 18.40 9.72
C ALA A 194 4.98 18.68 9.69
N GLU A 195 5.82 17.71 9.34
CA GLU A 195 7.27 17.88 9.24
C GLU A 195 7.64 18.93 8.19
N GLN A 196 7.09 18.85 6.98
CA GLN A 196 7.34 19.84 5.93
C GLN A 196 6.84 21.23 6.32
N HIS A 197 5.68 21.32 6.98
CA HIS A 197 5.15 22.57 7.48
C HIS A 197 6.02 23.16 8.60
N TYR A 198 6.50 22.34 9.54
CA TYR A 198 7.43 22.77 10.58
C TYR A 198 8.77 23.20 10.01
N ARG A 199 9.38 22.44 9.09
CA ARG A 199 10.60 22.83 8.37
C ARG A 199 10.40 24.17 7.65
N GLY A 200 9.33 24.29 6.87
CA GLY A 200 9.00 25.52 6.16
C GLY A 200 8.62 26.72 7.04
N LEU A 201 8.30 26.52 8.32
CA LEU A 201 8.13 27.61 9.30
C LEU A 201 9.45 27.99 9.97
N VAL A 202 10.27 26.99 10.27
CA VAL A 202 11.59 27.12 10.90
C VAL A 202 12.60 27.78 9.98
N GLU A 203 12.58 27.42 8.71
CA GLU A 203 13.55 27.89 7.71
C GLU A 203 13.12 29.22 7.07
N ARG A 204 12.02 29.85 7.53
CA ARG A 204 11.58 31.15 7.02
C ARG A 204 12.52 32.26 7.51
N PRO A 205 13.06 33.10 6.61
CA PRO A 205 13.80 34.28 7.00
C PRO A 205 12.95 35.20 7.89
N GLY A 206 13.55 35.73 8.96
CA GLY A 206 12.93 36.68 9.88
C GLY A 206 12.14 36.08 11.04
N VAL A 207 12.12 34.75 11.22
CA VAL A 207 11.54 34.10 12.40
C VAL A 207 12.65 33.38 13.19
N PHE A 208 12.79 33.71 14.47
CA PHE A 208 13.65 32.97 15.40
C PHE A 208 12.80 32.01 16.24
N LEU A 209 13.12 30.72 16.21
CA LEU A 209 12.46 29.71 17.01
C LEU A 209 13.43 29.12 18.02
N ILE A 210 13.09 29.28 19.30
CA ILE A 210 13.88 28.79 20.42
C ILE A 210 12.97 27.95 21.31
N ARG A 211 13.33 26.70 21.51
CA ARG A 211 12.63 25.79 22.44
C ARG A 211 13.54 25.52 23.62
N HIS A 212 13.10 25.87 24.82
CA HIS A 212 13.79 25.52 26.05
C HIS A 212 12.94 24.58 26.91
N HIS A 213 13.61 23.74 27.68
CA HIS A 213 13.00 22.90 28.72
C HIS A 213 13.09 23.61 30.08
N LYS A 214 12.37 23.12 31.09
CA LYS A 214 12.54 23.57 32.49
C LYS A 214 14.02 23.51 32.89
N LYS A 215 14.52 24.57 33.53
CA LYS A 215 15.92 24.86 33.92
C LYS A 215 16.84 25.39 32.80
N ASN A 216 16.39 26.37 32.00
CA ASN A 216 17.19 27.08 30.97
C ASN A 216 17.98 26.19 30.00
N LYS A 217 17.53 24.95 29.78
CA LYS A 217 18.16 24.06 28.81
C LYS A 217 17.52 24.29 27.46
N PHE A 218 18.23 24.94 26.54
CA PHE A 218 17.81 25.01 25.15
C PHE A 218 17.80 23.60 24.56
N THR A 219 16.74 23.25 23.85
CA THR A 219 16.51 21.93 23.24
C THR A 219 16.34 22.01 21.73
N TYR A 220 16.24 23.23 21.22
CA TYR A 220 16.18 23.55 19.81
C TYR A 220 16.39 25.05 19.61
N VAL A 221 17.16 25.41 18.59
CA VAL A 221 17.36 26.78 18.12
C VAL A 221 17.34 26.71 16.59
N SER A 222 16.57 27.57 15.92
CA SER A 222 16.51 27.59 14.45
C SER A 222 17.82 28.07 13.83
N ASP A 223 18.18 27.54 12.66
CA ASP A 223 19.42 27.90 11.96
C ASP A 223 19.52 29.41 11.68
N HIS A 224 18.39 30.06 11.39
CA HIS A 224 18.35 31.51 11.19
C HIS A 224 18.81 32.32 12.42
N PHE A 225 18.64 31.79 13.63
CA PHE A 225 19.17 32.41 14.84
C PHE A 225 20.70 32.35 14.85
N ALA A 226 21.29 31.21 14.46
CA ALA A 226 22.74 31.07 14.32
C ALA A 226 23.28 31.98 13.21
N ASP A 227 22.58 32.11 12.08
CA ASP A 227 22.97 33.01 10.99
C ASP A 227 22.98 34.49 11.43
N CYS A 228 21.99 34.90 12.24
CA CYS A 228 21.87 36.30 12.66
C CYS A 228 22.79 36.67 13.83
N PHE A 229 22.96 35.79 14.81
CA PHE A 229 23.69 36.08 16.05
C PHE A 229 25.07 35.42 16.13
N GLY A 230 25.40 34.54 15.19
CA GLY A 230 26.68 33.84 15.14
C GLY A 230 26.87 32.80 16.25
N ILE A 231 25.78 32.38 16.90
CA ILE A 231 25.80 31.40 18.00
C ILE A 231 25.07 30.15 17.54
N ALA A 232 25.80 29.04 17.43
CA ALA A 232 25.24 27.76 17.03
C ALA A 232 24.36 27.16 18.14
N GLN A 233 23.47 26.23 17.75
CA GLN A 233 22.58 25.58 18.71
C GLN A 233 23.37 24.86 19.82
N GLU A 234 24.44 24.17 19.46
CA GLU A 234 25.31 23.41 20.37
C GLU A 234 25.93 24.35 21.42
N GLU A 235 26.39 25.53 21.00
CA GLU A 235 26.99 26.53 21.88
C GLU A 235 25.96 27.09 22.86
N LEU A 236 24.73 27.35 22.41
CA LEU A 236 23.64 27.80 23.28
C LEU A 236 23.20 26.69 24.27
N GLN A 237 23.33 25.41 23.89
CA GLN A 237 23.03 24.27 24.77
C GLN A 237 24.08 24.10 25.87
N GLU A 238 25.36 24.34 25.56
CA GLU A 238 26.47 24.24 26.51
C GLU A 238 26.60 25.47 27.41
N ALA A 239 26.29 26.65 26.87
CA ALA A 239 26.38 27.93 27.57
C ALA A 239 25.08 28.76 27.44
N PRO A 240 24.00 28.40 28.15
CA PRO A 240 22.71 29.09 28.07
C PRO A 240 22.76 30.60 28.36
N GLN A 241 23.72 31.05 29.17
CA GLN A 241 23.94 32.46 29.49
C GLN A 241 24.28 33.34 28.27
N LEU A 242 24.76 32.74 27.16
CA LEU A 242 24.99 33.48 25.92
C LEU A 242 23.71 34.13 25.39
N PHE A 243 22.55 33.52 25.65
CA PHE A 243 21.26 34.10 25.26
C PHE A 243 20.94 35.38 26.05
N GLU A 244 21.27 35.43 27.34
CA GLU A 244 21.04 36.61 28.19
C GLU A 244 21.92 37.79 27.76
N MET A 245 23.11 37.51 27.21
CA MET A 245 24.01 38.54 26.67
C MET A 245 23.49 39.21 25.40
N LEU A 246 22.50 38.61 24.72
CA LEU A 246 21.83 39.19 23.55
C LEU A 246 20.69 40.16 23.94
N ILE A 247 20.25 40.13 25.21
CA ILE A 247 19.19 41.00 25.72
C ILE A 247 19.84 42.31 26.18
N HIS A 248 19.29 43.45 25.74
CA HIS A 248 19.82 44.74 26.14
C HIS A 248 19.73 44.89 27.67
N PRO A 249 20.75 45.44 28.37
CA PRO A 249 20.78 45.49 29.85
C PRO A 249 19.61 46.23 30.51
N ASN A 250 18.85 47.01 29.75
CA ASN A 250 17.66 47.72 30.22
C ASN A 250 16.37 46.90 30.12
N ASP A 251 16.41 45.74 29.47
CA ASP A 251 15.27 44.86 29.18
C ASP A 251 15.31 43.55 29.99
N VAL A 252 16.28 43.41 30.92
CA VAL A 252 16.46 42.26 31.83
C VAL A 252 15.89 42.57 33.22
#